data_AF-H5UZ14-F1
#
_entry.id   AF-H5UZ14-F1
#
_cell.length_a   1.000
_cell.length_b   1.000
_cell.length_c   1.000
_cell.angle_alpha   90.00
_cell.angle_beta   90.00
_cell.angle_gamma   90.00
#
_symmetry.space_group_name_H-M   'P 1'
#
loop_
_entity.id
_entity.type
_entity.pdbx_description
1 polymer ?
#
loop_
_entity_poly.entity_id
_entity_poly.type
_entity_poly.pdbx_seq_one_letter_code
_entity_poly.pdbx_strand_id
1 'polypeptide(L)'
;VVVPDEISNLLAKHINGEASFESYKVLMNSAPFWKIGDEYLDRAVSLLESAQHKLAAVNDKDSVYQVLNGLAQVACMTRSKKLAASVTILSRLYRDYIDVDSEPENYLAIGFVAGAAFEDKNGWAEYIGQWCTELAYLPISEDSIERMELMLERLCILEPYLYYTCSKALDIFRMLSRK
;
A
#
# COMPACT_ATOMS: atom_id res chain seq x y z
N VAL A 1 -17.88 -7.32 14.70
CA VAL A 1 -17.66 -8.35 15.75
C VAL A 1 -16.48 -7.89 16.59
N VAL A 2 -16.55 -8.07 17.92
CA VAL A 2 -15.47 -7.71 18.86
C VAL A 2 -14.29 -8.66 18.67
N VAL A 3 -13.06 -8.16 18.80
CA VAL A 3 -11.84 -8.97 18.70
C VAL A 3 -11.78 -9.94 19.89
N PRO A 4 -11.61 -11.26 19.68
CA PRO A 4 -11.43 -12.22 20.77
C PRO A 4 -10.21 -11.91 21.62
N ASP A 5 -10.26 -12.21 22.92
CA ASP A 5 -9.16 -11.93 23.86
C ASP A 5 -7.84 -12.58 23.43
N GLU A 6 -7.88 -13.79 22.85
CA GLU A 6 -6.66 -14.43 22.33
C GLU A 6 -6.02 -13.59 21.22
N ILE A 7 -6.82 -13.06 20.30
CA ILE A 7 -6.33 -12.21 19.20
C ILE A 7 -5.83 -10.86 19.72
N SER A 8 -6.55 -10.24 20.66
CA SER A 8 -6.13 -8.99 21.31
C SER A 8 -4.78 -9.13 22.02
N ASN A 9 -4.56 -10.26 22.70
CA ASN A 9 -3.29 -10.58 23.35
C ASN A 9 -2.16 -10.79 22.32
N LEU A 10 -2.45 -11.46 21.20
CA LEU A 10 -1.47 -11.64 20.11
C LEU A 10 -1.12 -10.31 19.44
N LEU A 11 -2.09 -9.44 19.16
CA LEU A 11 -1.87 -8.10 18.62
C LEU A 11 -0.97 -7.27 19.55
N ALA A 12 -1.27 -7.27 20.85
CA ALA A 12 -0.47 -6.55 21.84
C ALA A 12 0.96 -7.10 21.94
N LYS A 13 1.15 -8.42 21.80
CA LYS A 13 2.47 -9.05 21.86
C LYS A 13 3.31 -8.74 20.63
N HIS A 14 2.75 -8.86 19.43
CA HIS A 14 3.50 -8.80 18.17
C HIS A 14 3.82 -7.36 17.72
N ILE A 15 2.94 -6.39 17.99
CA ILE A 15 3.13 -4.99 17.57
C ILE A 15 4.06 -4.21 18.53
N ASN A 16 4.64 -4.87 19.54
CA ASN A 16 5.64 -4.28 20.45
C ASN A 16 7.09 -4.76 20.15
N GLY A 17 7.28 -5.58 19.11
CA GLY A 17 8.59 -6.13 18.72
C GLY A 17 9.37 -5.22 17.77
N GLU A 18 10.15 -5.83 16.87
CA GLU A 18 10.76 -5.13 15.74
C GLU A 18 9.76 -5.01 14.58
N ALA A 19 9.86 -3.99 13.73
CA ALA A 19 9.02 -3.90 12.54
C ALA A 19 9.37 -5.05 11.59
N SER A 20 8.57 -6.10 11.50
CA SER A 20 8.84 -7.28 10.66
C SER A 20 7.54 -7.85 10.10
N PHE A 21 7.62 -8.73 9.10
CA PHE A 21 6.44 -9.45 8.60
C PHE A 21 5.68 -10.16 9.73
N GLU A 22 6.38 -10.89 10.61
CA GLU A 22 5.76 -11.61 11.72
C GLU A 22 5.12 -10.69 12.77
N SER A 23 5.57 -9.43 12.86
CA SER A 23 4.98 -8.43 13.75
C SER A 23 3.63 -7.92 13.23
N TYR A 24 3.46 -7.83 11.91
CA TYR A 24 2.22 -7.34 11.28
C TYR A 24 1.24 -8.46 10.91
N LYS A 25 1.70 -9.70 10.81
CA LYS A 25 0.92 -10.87 10.39
C LYS A 25 -0.40 -11.04 11.14
N VAL A 26 -0.39 -10.88 12.47
CA VAL A 26 -1.61 -10.99 13.29
C VAL A 26 -2.60 -9.89 12.92
N LEU A 27 -2.13 -8.65 12.75
CA LEU A 27 -2.95 -7.52 12.35
C LEU A 27 -3.58 -7.74 10.97
N MET A 28 -2.75 -8.09 9.99
CA MET A 28 -3.15 -8.36 8.61
C MET A 28 -4.22 -9.46 8.52
N ASN A 29 -4.04 -10.54 9.27
CA ASN A 29 -4.97 -11.67 9.25
C ASN A 29 -6.23 -11.44 10.11
N SER A 30 -6.23 -10.46 11.01
CA SER A 30 -7.36 -10.19 11.92
C SER A 30 -8.30 -9.11 11.38
N ALA A 31 -7.77 -8.10 10.69
CA ALA A 31 -8.57 -6.98 10.17
C ALA A 31 -9.76 -7.38 9.27
N PRO A 32 -9.70 -8.45 8.46
CA PRO A 32 -10.85 -8.90 7.66
C PRO A 32 -12.03 -9.42 8.49
N PHE A 33 -11.78 -9.91 9.71
CA PHE A 33 -12.79 -10.60 10.52
C PHE A 33 -13.32 -9.76 11.68
N TRP A 34 -12.50 -8.84 12.22
CA TRP A 34 -12.83 -8.09 13.42
C TRP A 34 -12.53 -6.60 13.31
N LYS A 35 -13.29 -5.80 14.07
CA LYS A 35 -13.03 -4.36 14.17
C LYS A 35 -11.80 -4.14 15.06
N ILE A 36 -10.66 -3.92 14.42
CA ILE A 36 -9.41 -3.59 15.12
C ILE A 36 -9.55 -2.22 15.79
N GLY A 37 -9.16 -2.14 17.07
CA GLY A 37 -9.14 -0.89 17.81
C GLY A 37 -8.02 0.05 17.33
N ASP A 38 -8.29 1.35 17.36
CA ASP A 38 -7.34 2.39 16.91
C ASP A 38 -6.00 2.30 17.66
N GLU A 39 -6.00 1.85 18.91
CA GLU A 39 -4.78 1.62 19.71
C GLU A 39 -3.78 0.67 19.04
N TYR A 40 -4.26 -0.37 18.34
CA TYR A 40 -3.39 -1.31 17.64
C TYR A 40 -2.90 -0.73 16.31
N LEU A 41 -3.72 0.10 15.66
CA LEU A 41 -3.35 0.77 14.41
C LEU A 41 -2.28 1.83 14.68
N ASP A 42 -2.45 2.63 15.73
CA ASP A 42 -1.48 3.64 16.15
C ASP A 42 -0.16 2.99 16.59
N ARG A 43 -0.20 1.84 17.28
CA ARG A 43 1.01 1.07 17.61
C ARG A 43 1.69 0.52 16.36
N ALA A 44 0.94 0.03 15.38
CA ALA A 44 1.52 -0.48 14.12
C ALA A 44 2.21 0.63 13.33
N VAL A 45 1.58 1.81 13.24
CA VAL A 45 2.19 3.00 12.63
C VAL A 45 3.45 3.42 13.40
N SER A 46 3.36 3.51 14.74
CA SER A 46 4.51 3.89 15.59
C SER A 46 5.68 2.90 15.46
N LEU A 47 5.37 1.61 15.28
CA LEU A 47 6.39 0.59 15.06
C LEU A 47 7.12 0.80 13.73
N LEU A 48 6.40 1.10 12.64
CA LEU A 48 7.02 1.48 11.37
C LEU A 48 7.84 2.75 11.51
N GLU A 49 7.29 3.80 12.12
CA GLU A 49 7.97 5.08 12.27
C GLU A 49 9.27 4.97 13.09
N SER A 50 9.23 4.25 14.21
CA SER A 50 10.40 4.02 15.07
C SER A 50 11.50 3.22 14.37
N ALA A 51 11.13 2.32 13.45
CA ALA A 51 12.06 1.59 12.59
C ALA A 51 12.46 2.36 11.32
N GLN A 52 12.07 3.64 11.17
CA GLN A 52 12.25 4.42 9.93
C GLN A 52 11.69 3.70 8.69
N HIS A 53 10.59 3.00 8.88
CA HIS A 53 9.91 2.13 7.92
C HIS A 53 10.77 0.97 7.39
N LYS A 54 11.92 0.67 8.00
CA LYS A 54 12.70 -0.52 7.69
C LYS A 54 12.07 -1.73 8.35
N LEU A 55 11.79 -2.75 7.56
CA LEU A 55 11.44 -4.08 8.01
C LEU A 55 12.72 -4.85 8.40
N ALA A 56 12.73 -5.40 9.61
CA ALA A 56 13.71 -6.34 10.10
C ALA A 56 13.54 -7.70 9.41
N ALA A 57 14.65 -8.43 9.27
CA ALA A 57 14.70 -9.76 8.69
C ALA A 57 14.00 -9.87 7.30
N VAL A 58 14.19 -8.85 6.45
CA VAL A 58 13.78 -8.94 5.03
C VAL A 58 14.68 -9.94 4.34
N ASN A 59 14.17 -11.16 4.21
CA ASN A 59 14.92 -12.28 3.66
C ASN A 59 14.63 -12.47 2.16
N ASP A 60 13.51 -11.93 1.67
CA ASP A 60 13.02 -12.13 0.32
C ASP A 60 12.00 -11.02 -0.09
N LYS A 61 11.82 -10.87 -1.41
CA LYS A 61 10.92 -9.87 -2.01
C LYS A 61 9.44 -10.12 -1.67
N ASP A 62 9.05 -11.37 -1.47
CA ASP A 62 7.66 -11.74 -1.20
C ASP A 62 7.23 -11.26 0.19
N SER A 63 8.13 -11.34 1.17
CA SER A 63 7.90 -10.82 2.53
C SER A 63 7.56 -9.32 2.50
N VAL A 64 8.27 -8.52 1.69
CA VAL A 64 8.00 -7.08 1.55
C VAL A 64 6.64 -6.84 0.87
N TYR A 65 6.38 -7.56 -0.21
CA TYR A 65 5.10 -7.48 -0.92
C TYR A 65 3.92 -7.85 0.01
N GLN A 66 4.06 -8.91 0.80
CA GLN A 66 3.03 -9.36 1.74
C GLN A 66 2.75 -8.30 2.81
N VAL A 67 3.78 -7.64 3.35
CA VAL A 67 3.59 -6.52 4.29
C VAL A 67 2.90 -5.34 3.60
N LEU A 68 3.34 -4.94 2.41
CA LEU A 68 2.72 -3.83 1.66
C LEU A 68 1.23 -4.09 1.39
N ASN A 69 0.91 -5.25 0.81
CA ASN A 69 -0.46 -5.63 0.50
C ASN A 69 -1.31 -5.81 1.76
N GLY A 70 -0.76 -6.46 2.79
CA GLY A 70 -1.43 -6.66 4.07
C GLY A 70 -1.78 -5.34 4.76
N LEU A 71 -0.84 -4.42 4.85
CA LEU A 71 -1.08 -3.11 5.46
C LEU A 71 -2.03 -2.25 4.62
N ALA A 72 -1.99 -2.35 3.29
CA ALA A 72 -2.97 -1.69 2.43
C ALA A 72 -4.39 -2.18 2.72
N GLN A 73 -4.60 -3.49 2.87
CA GLN A 73 -5.89 -4.06 3.23
C GLN A 73 -6.34 -3.62 4.63
N VAL A 74 -5.44 -3.62 5.61
CA VAL A 74 -5.76 -3.11 6.96
C VAL A 74 -6.15 -1.64 6.89
N ALA A 75 -5.41 -0.80 6.15
CA ALA A 75 -5.72 0.61 5.98
C ALA A 75 -7.12 0.81 5.38
N CYS A 76 -7.45 0.06 4.33
CA CYS A 76 -8.78 0.04 3.70
C CYS A 76 -9.88 -0.31 4.71
N MET A 77 -9.76 -1.45 5.38
CA MET A 77 -10.80 -2.01 6.26
C MET A 77 -11.02 -1.16 7.51
N THR A 78 -9.98 -0.49 7.99
CA THR A 78 -10.03 0.33 9.22
C THR A 78 -10.16 1.82 8.95
N ARG A 79 -10.11 2.24 7.68
CA ARG A 79 -10.06 3.66 7.27
C ARG A 79 -8.89 4.42 7.88
N SER A 80 -7.78 3.73 8.14
CA SER A 80 -6.58 4.32 8.71
C SER A 80 -5.74 5.01 7.64
N LYS A 81 -5.96 6.34 7.49
CA LYS A 81 -5.16 7.20 6.61
C LYS A 81 -3.67 7.17 6.97
N LYS A 82 -3.33 6.98 8.26
CA LYS A 82 -1.95 6.84 8.74
C LYS A 82 -1.29 5.58 8.16
N LEU A 83 -1.98 4.44 8.21
CA LEU A 83 -1.47 3.20 7.62
C LEU A 83 -1.34 3.31 6.09
N ALA A 84 -2.30 3.94 5.41
CA ALA A 84 -2.19 4.19 3.97
C ALA A 84 -0.95 5.03 3.63
N ALA A 85 -0.64 6.06 4.43
CA ALA A 85 0.59 6.84 4.28
C ALA A 85 1.86 6.00 4.53
N SER A 86 1.86 5.15 5.57
CA SER A 86 2.97 4.22 5.82
C SER A 86 3.19 3.23 4.69
N VAL A 87 2.13 2.77 4.01
CA VAL A 87 2.23 1.92 2.79
C VAL A 87 2.98 2.66 1.68
N THR A 88 2.69 3.95 1.46
CA THR A 88 3.42 4.77 0.48
C THR A 88 4.89 4.96 0.84
N ILE A 89 5.20 5.14 2.12
CA ILE A 89 6.60 5.27 2.57
C ILE A 89 7.35 3.95 2.42
N LEU A 90 6.73 2.83 2.79
CA LEU A 90 7.30 1.50 2.62
C LEU A 90 7.57 1.18 1.15
N SER A 91 6.64 1.49 0.24
CA SER A 91 6.82 1.20 -1.18
C SER A 91 7.97 2.01 -1.79
N ARG A 92 8.18 3.25 -1.34
CA ARG A 92 9.35 4.07 -1.73
C ARG A 92 10.64 3.46 -1.21
N LEU A 93 10.68 3.05 0.06
CA LEU A 93 11.89 2.51 0.68
C LEU A 93 12.35 1.21 0.03
N TYR A 94 11.40 0.33 -0.31
CA TYR A 94 11.68 -0.98 -0.89
C TYR A 94 11.59 -1.01 -2.42
N ARG A 95 11.49 0.16 -3.07
CA ARG A 95 11.36 0.33 -4.50
C ARG A 95 12.31 -0.54 -5.34
N ASP A 96 13.59 -0.55 -4.97
CA ASP A 96 14.64 -1.27 -5.72
C ASP A 96 14.69 -2.78 -5.38
N TYR A 97 13.94 -3.18 -4.35
CA TYR A 97 13.90 -4.56 -3.87
C TYR A 97 12.66 -5.30 -4.39
N ILE A 98 11.53 -4.61 -4.55
CA ILE A 98 10.29 -5.18 -5.07
C ILE A 98 10.40 -5.48 -6.57
N ASP A 99 9.81 -6.59 -7.00
CA ASP A 99 9.79 -7.00 -8.41
C ASP A 99 8.51 -6.53 -9.08
N VAL A 100 8.43 -5.22 -9.37
CA VAL A 100 7.24 -4.65 -10.01
C VAL A 100 7.04 -5.19 -11.42
N ASP A 101 8.11 -5.52 -12.13
CA ASP A 101 8.02 -6.04 -13.49
C ASP A 101 7.32 -7.40 -13.58
N SER A 102 7.45 -8.24 -12.55
CA SER A 102 6.75 -9.52 -12.53
C SER A 102 5.22 -9.36 -12.55
N GLU A 103 4.69 -8.39 -11.80
CA GLU A 103 3.26 -8.24 -11.53
C GLU A 103 2.87 -6.75 -11.31
N PRO A 104 3.02 -5.88 -12.32
CA PRO A 104 2.92 -4.43 -12.15
C PRO A 104 1.51 -3.99 -11.72
N GLU A 105 0.50 -4.72 -12.18
CA GLU A 105 -0.92 -4.53 -11.90
C GLU A 105 -1.23 -4.74 -10.40
N ASN A 106 -0.52 -5.66 -9.74
CA ASN A 106 -0.65 -5.92 -8.31
C ASN A 106 -0.11 -4.76 -7.48
N TYR A 107 1.03 -4.17 -7.89
CA TYR A 107 1.56 -2.97 -7.23
C TYR A 107 0.67 -1.75 -7.44
N LEU A 108 0.09 -1.61 -8.62
CA LEU A 108 -0.93 -0.61 -8.85
C LEU A 108 -2.13 -0.82 -7.89
N ALA A 109 -2.62 -2.05 -7.77
CA ALA A 109 -3.74 -2.41 -6.89
C ALA A 109 -3.47 -2.13 -5.40
N ILE A 110 -2.25 -2.32 -4.90
CA ILE A 110 -1.88 -2.00 -3.50
C ILE A 110 -2.26 -0.55 -3.15
N GLY A 111 -1.91 0.41 -4.01
CA GLY A 111 -2.26 1.81 -3.80
C GLY A 111 -3.75 2.07 -3.88
N PHE A 112 -4.47 1.42 -4.79
CA PHE A 112 -5.93 1.53 -4.85
C PHE A 112 -6.62 1.01 -3.59
N VAL A 113 -6.16 -0.13 -3.07
CA VAL A 113 -6.68 -0.70 -1.82
C VAL A 113 -6.35 0.22 -0.65
N ALA A 114 -5.10 0.66 -0.49
CA ALA A 114 -4.73 1.58 0.59
C ALA A 114 -5.49 2.92 0.50
N GLY A 115 -5.71 3.42 -0.71
CA GLY A 115 -6.46 4.67 -0.96
C GLY A 115 -7.91 4.61 -0.50
N ALA A 116 -8.52 3.43 -0.40
CA ALA A 116 -9.87 3.27 0.17
C ALA A 116 -9.95 3.64 1.66
N ALA A 117 -8.82 3.90 2.32
CA ALA A 117 -8.79 4.50 3.65
C ALA A 117 -9.32 5.95 3.69
N PHE A 118 -9.36 6.63 2.54
CA PHE A 118 -9.82 8.02 2.42
C PHE A 118 -11.29 8.05 2.01
N GLU A 119 -12.17 8.50 2.91
CA GLU A 119 -13.61 8.55 2.66
C GLU A 119 -14.01 9.67 1.69
N ASP A 120 -13.26 10.77 1.72
CA ASP A 120 -13.53 11.93 0.89
C ASP A 120 -12.85 11.79 -0.47
N LYS A 121 -13.59 12.17 -1.52
CA LYS A 121 -13.16 12.00 -2.92
C LYS A 121 -11.84 12.72 -3.22
N ASN A 122 -11.57 13.84 -2.55
CA ASN A 122 -10.35 14.62 -2.76
C ASN A 122 -9.12 13.92 -2.19
N GLY A 123 -9.17 13.53 -0.92
CA GLY A 123 -8.08 12.81 -0.26
C GLY A 123 -7.81 11.45 -0.92
N TRP A 124 -8.87 10.76 -1.35
CA TRP A 124 -8.72 9.54 -2.15
C TRP A 124 -7.99 9.82 -3.48
N ALA A 125 -8.48 10.77 -4.28
CA ALA A 125 -7.86 11.09 -5.57
C ALA A 125 -6.42 11.58 -5.43
N GLU A 126 -6.11 12.38 -4.41
CA GLU A 126 -4.75 12.86 -4.12
C GLU A 126 -3.81 11.70 -3.77
N TYR A 127 -4.26 10.76 -2.92
CA TYR A 127 -3.50 9.57 -2.59
C TYR A 127 -3.23 8.70 -3.82
N ILE A 128 -4.26 8.42 -4.64
CA ILE A 128 -4.11 7.62 -5.86
C ILE A 128 -3.15 8.29 -6.85
N GLY A 129 -3.28 9.61 -7.07
CA GLY A 129 -2.41 10.34 -7.97
C GLY A 129 -0.95 10.30 -7.51
N GLN A 130 -0.72 10.47 -6.21
CA GLN A 130 0.62 10.32 -5.63
C GLN A 130 1.16 8.90 -5.85
N TRP A 131 0.39 7.87 -5.54
CA TRP A 131 0.79 6.47 -5.72
C TRP A 131 1.15 6.16 -7.18
N CYS A 132 0.29 6.52 -8.12
CA CYS A 132 0.52 6.31 -9.55
C CYS A 132 1.76 7.06 -10.03
N THR A 133 2.00 8.28 -9.52
CA THR A 133 3.21 9.05 -9.83
C THR A 133 4.46 8.35 -9.32
N GLU A 134 4.45 7.76 -8.13
CA GLU A 134 5.59 6.98 -7.62
C GLU A 134 5.89 5.76 -8.51
N LEU A 135 4.85 5.05 -8.96
CA LEU A 135 5.00 3.90 -9.86
C LEU A 135 5.53 4.32 -11.25
N ALA A 136 5.11 5.48 -11.75
CA ALA A 136 5.55 5.99 -13.05
C ALA A 136 7.05 6.35 -13.09
N TYR A 137 7.69 6.55 -11.94
CA TYR A 137 9.13 6.79 -11.84
C TYR A 137 9.95 5.52 -11.59
N LEU A 138 9.32 4.34 -11.60
CA LEU A 138 10.05 3.08 -11.43
C LEU A 138 10.83 2.72 -12.71
N PRO A 139 12.05 2.16 -12.56
CA PRO A 139 12.79 1.61 -13.67
C PRO A 139 12.25 0.21 -14.03
N ILE A 140 11.12 0.18 -14.72
CA ILE A 140 10.43 -1.04 -15.15
C ILE A 140 10.46 -1.19 -16.67
N SER A 141 10.18 -2.40 -17.14
CA SER A 141 10.08 -2.72 -18.56
C SER A 141 8.93 -1.99 -19.28
N GLU A 142 9.07 -1.88 -20.60
CA GLU A 142 8.06 -1.30 -21.48
C GLU A 142 6.71 -2.03 -21.40
N ASP A 143 6.72 -3.37 -21.35
CA ASP A 143 5.51 -4.19 -21.16
C ASP A 143 4.77 -3.83 -19.87
N SER A 144 5.51 -3.70 -18.75
CA SER A 144 4.94 -3.27 -17.48
C SER A 144 4.37 -1.86 -17.52
N ILE A 145 5.02 -0.95 -18.24
CA ILE A 145 4.55 0.42 -18.45
C ILE A 145 3.24 0.41 -19.22
N GLU A 146 3.14 -0.33 -20.34
CA GLU A 146 1.92 -0.43 -21.14
C GLU A 146 0.74 -1.01 -20.33
N ARG A 147 0.99 -2.07 -19.55
CA ARG A 147 -0.03 -2.67 -18.68
C ARG A 147 -0.56 -1.70 -17.63
N MET A 148 0.33 -0.96 -16.96
CA MET A 148 -0.08 0.06 -16.00
C MET A 148 -0.77 1.26 -16.64
N GLU A 149 -0.29 1.71 -17.80
CA GLU A 149 -0.94 2.77 -18.60
C GLU A 149 -2.40 2.40 -18.87
N LEU A 150 -2.60 1.21 -19.44
CA LEU A 150 -3.93 0.72 -19.82
C LEU A 150 -4.86 0.62 -18.60
N MET A 151 -4.37 0.13 -17.46
CA MET A 151 -5.17 0.05 -16.23
C MET A 151 -5.52 1.43 -15.69
N LEU A 152 -4.54 2.33 -15.58
CA LEU A 152 -4.77 3.68 -15.05
C LEU A 152 -5.69 4.49 -15.96
N GLU A 153 -5.56 4.34 -17.27
CA GLU A 153 -6.43 5.00 -18.25
C GLU A 153 -7.87 4.51 -18.11
N ARG A 154 -8.08 3.19 -18.03
CA ARG A 154 -9.41 2.61 -17.78
C ARG A 154 -10.03 3.12 -16.49
N LEU A 155 -9.24 3.24 -15.42
CA LEU A 155 -9.73 3.79 -14.16
C LEU A 155 -10.10 5.26 -14.26
N CYS A 156 -9.32 6.08 -14.97
CA CYS A 156 -9.67 7.48 -15.20
C CYS A 156 -10.90 7.63 -16.12
N ILE A 157 -11.14 6.71 -17.05
CA ILE A 157 -12.38 6.68 -17.84
C ILE A 157 -13.58 6.37 -16.95
N LEU A 158 -13.45 5.41 -16.02
CA LEU A 158 -14.52 5.01 -15.09
C LEU A 158 -14.80 6.08 -14.03
N GLU A 159 -13.76 6.74 -13.52
CA GLU A 159 -13.87 7.86 -12.57
C GLU A 159 -13.06 9.06 -13.10
N PRO A 160 -13.70 9.91 -13.94
CA PRO A 160 -13.04 11.05 -14.60
C PRO A 160 -12.37 12.05 -13.65
N TYR A 161 -12.77 12.10 -12.37
CA TYR A 161 -12.12 12.97 -11.41
C TYR A 161 -10.64 12.64 -11.20
N LEU A 162 -10.25 11.37 -11.39
CA LEU A 162 -8.86 10.94 -11.26
C LEU A 162 -7.93 11.60 -12.29
N TYR A 163 -8.43 12.10 -13.42
CA TYR A 163 -7.58 12.87 -14.34
C TYR A 163 -6.92 14.08 -13.66
N TYR A 164 -7.59 14.70 -12.67
CA TYR A 164 -7.02 15.84 -11.95
C TYR A 164 -5.69 15.52 -11.24
N THR A 165 -5.52 14.29 -10.76
CA THR A 165 -4.35 13.88 -9.96
C THR A 165 -3.46 12.84 -10.67
N CYS A 166 -4.02 12.07 -11.60
CA CYS A 166 -3.33 10.98 -12.31
C CYS A 166 -2.81 11.37 -13.70
N SER A 167 -3.22 12.50 -14.29
CA SER A 167 -2.79 12.89 -15.64
C SER A 167 -1.26 12.90 -15.80
N LYS A 168 -0.53 13.38 -14.78
CA LYS A 168 0.94 13.38 -14.82
C LYS A 168 1.52 11.96 -14.94
N ALA A 169 1.01 11.00 -14.16
CA ALA A 169 1.46 9.62 -14.22
C ALA A 169 1.12 8.97 -15.57
N LEU A 170 -0.11 9.21 -16.07
CA LEU A 170 -0.53 8.74 -17.40
C LEU A 170 0.36 9.27 -18.52
N ASP A 171 0.70 10.56 -18.49
CA ASP A 171 1.55 11.17 -19.51
C ASP A 171 2.97 10.61 -19.47
N ILE A 172 3.50 10.31 -18.27
CA ILE A 172 4.81 9.65 -18.13
C ILE A 172 4.75 8.24 -18.73
N PHE A 173 3.74 7.43 -18.39
CA PHE A 173 3.60 6.09 -18.95
C PHE A 173 3.52 6.13 -20.48
N ARG A 174 2.65 6.99 -21.04
CA ARG A 174 2.52 7.20 -22.49
C ARG A 174 3.80 7.65 -23.18
N MET A 175 4.61 8.47 -22.51
CA MET A 175 5.89 8.92 -23.06
C MET A 175 6.92 7.79 -23.09
N LEU A 176 6.87 6.89 -22.11
CA LEU A 176 7.82 5.79 -21.98
C LEU A 176 7.42 4.56 -22.82
N SER A 177 6.13 4.31 -23.05
CA SER A 177 5.61 3.22 -23.91
C SER A 177 5.74 3.46 -25.41
N ARG A 178 6.09 4.69 -25.83
CA ARG A 178 6.19 5.07 -27.25
C ARG A 178 7.63 5.14 -27.78
N LYS A 179 8.59 4.56 -27.07
CA LYS A 179 10.01 4.60 -27.40
C LYS A 179 10.48 3.33 -28.08
#